data_AF-A0A6N9NWE7-F1
#
_entry.id   AF-A0A6N9NWE7-F1
#
_cell.length_a   1.000
_cell.length_b   1.000
_cell.length_c   1.000
_cell.angle_alpha   90.00
_cell.angle_beta   90.00
_cell.angle_gamma   90.00
#
_symmetry.space_group_name_H-M   'P 1'
#
loop_
_entity.id
_entity.type
_entity.pdbx_description
1 polymer ?
#
loop_
_entity_poly.entity_id
_entity_poly.type
_entity_poly.pdbx_seq_one_letter_code
_entity_poly.pdbx_strand_id
1 'polypeptide(L)'
;ALFASHFRLNNLVAVVDHNHMQSLDFNENTIGIGDLALKWEAFGWNAVRVNGNDHGQLKHAFQKAEGLAMEEGHRPTVIIADTIKGCGIRFMENDILWHYRFPHDGWEYDMAVTLLHKCMPEGVGDPYTPDGIPDPAVPSEGDDIGNDHTFSYGWKPSYPEKMRRVEAKPGTGGHIHGV
;
A
#
# COMPACT_ATOMS: atom_id res chain seq x y z
N ALA A 1 -11.58 -17.09 -1.66
CA ALA A 1 -12.89 -16.50 -1.31
C ALA A 1 -14.01 -17.55 -1.20
N LEU A 2 -14.41 -18.19 -2.30
CA LEU A 2 -15.55 -19.12 -2.35
C LEU A 2 -15.52 -20.26 -1.32
N PHE A 3 -14.37 -20.94 -1.18
CA PHE A 3 -14.22 -22.07 -0.25
C PHE A 3 -14.50 -21.69 1.21
N ALA A 4 -13.92 -20.60 1.69
CA ALA A 4 -14.10 -20.15 3.08
C ALA A 4 -15.55 -19.75 3.39
N SER A 5 -16.24 -19.15 2.41
CA SER A 5 -17.65 -18.82 2.53
C SER A 5 -18.52 -20.09 2.57
N HIS A 6 -18.25 -21.06 1.69
CA HIS A 6 -18.94 -22.36 1.68
C HIS A 6 -18.85 -23.10 3.03
N PHE A 7 -17.66 -23.09 3.64
CA PHE A 7 -17.43 -23.72 4.95
C PHE A 7 -17.71 -22.81 6.15
N ARG A 8 -18.23 -21.59 5.93
CA ARG A 8 -18.60 -20.64 6.99
C ARG A 8 -17.47 -20.40 8.00
N LEU A 9 -16.28 -20.14 7.48
CA LEU A 9 -15.08 -19.91 8.30
C LEU A 9 -15.11 -18.51 8.94
N ASN A 10 -16.03 -18.27 9.86
CA ASN A 10 -16.20 -16.98 10.55
C ASN A 10 -14.99 -16.54 11.39
N ASN A 11 -14.12 -17.48 11.75
CA ASN A 11 -12.85 -17.21 12.40
C ASN A 11 -11.71 -16.84 11.43
N LEU A 12 -11.96 -16.84 10.12
CA LEU A 12 -11.00 -16.41 9.11
C LEU A 12 -11.15 -14.91 8.83
N VAL A 13 -10.08 -14.16 9.10
CA VAL A 13 -9.94 -12.77 8.70
C VAL A 13 -8.83 -12.64 7.66
N ALA A 14 -9.16 -12.14 6.48
CA ALA A 14 -8.18 -11.81 5.45
C ALA A 14 -7.93 -10.29 5.48
N VAL A 15 -6.68 -9.87 5.28
CA VAL A 15 -6.33 -8.46 5.08
C VAL A 15 -5.81 -8.30 3.66
N VAL A 16 -6.40 -7.39 2.90
CA VAL A 16 -5.95 -7.01 1.57
C VAL A 16 -5.23 -5.68 1.67
N ASP A 17 -3.94 -5.68 1.38
CA ASP A 17 -3.15 -4.47 1.16
C ASP A 17 -3.55 -3.86 -0.19
N HIS A 18 -4.39 -2.83 -0.16
CA HIS A 18 -4.93 -2.17 -1.34
C HIS A 18 -4.18 -0.86 -1.63
N ASN A 19 -2.94 -0.99 -2.08
CA ASN A 19 -2.06 0.13 -2.44
C ASN A 19 -2.21 0.62 -3.90
N HIS A 20 -3.22 0.12 -4.65
CA HIS A 20 -3.50 0.45 -6.05
C HIS A 20 -2.39 0.14 -7.08
N MET A 21 -1.25 -0.43 -6.71
CA MET A 21 -0.13 -0.69 -7.61
C MET A 21 0.12 -2.16 -7.83
N GLN A 22 0.65 -2.49 -9.00
CA GLN A 22 1.21 -3.79 -9.29
C GLN A 22 2.63 -3.67 -9.86
N SER A 23 3.10 -4.77 -10.43
CA SER A 23 4.43 -4.95 -11.00
C SER A 23 4.87 -3.91 -12.03
N LEU A 24 3.97 -3.27 -12.76
CA LEU A 24 4.32 -2.46 -13.93
C LEU A 24 3.77 -1.04 -13.88
N ASP A 25 2.64 -0.83 -13.23
CA ASP A 25 1.92 0.45 -13.18
C ASP A 25 0.86 0.34 -12.07
N PHE A 26 0.07 1.40 -11.92
CA PHE A 26 -1.18 1.38 -11.18
C PHE A 26 -2.16 0.38 -11.80
N ASN A 27 -2.96 -0.26 -10.95
CA ASN A 27 -3.97 -1.24 -11.36
C ASN A 27 -4.91 -0.64 -12.41
N GLU A 28 -5.32 0.62 -12.25
CA GLU A 28 -6.22 1.35 -13.14
C GLU A 28 -5.63 1.56 -14.55
N ASN A 29 -4.31 1.59 -14.67
CA ASN A 29 -3.58 1.71 -15.95
C ASN A 29 -3.24 0.36 -16.58
N THR A 30 -3.50 -0.74 -15.88
CA THR A 30 -3.14 -2.10 -16.28
C THR A 30 -4.38 -3.00 -16.27
N ILE A 31 -4.68 -3.61 -15.13
CA ILE A 31 -5.90 -4.41 -14.91
C ILE A 31 -6.65 -3.81 -13.73
N GLY A 32 -7.65 -2.98 -14.05
CA GLY A 32 -8.48 -2.32 -13.06
C GLY A 32 -9.24 -3.33 -12.21
N ILE A 33 -9.07 -3.25 -10.89
CA ILE A 33 -9.70 -4.18 -9.95
C ILE A 33 -11.13 -3.72 -9.60
N GLY A 34 -11.47 -2.44 -9.78
CA GLY A 34 -12.79 -1.91 -9.43
C GLY A 34 -13.09 -2.03 -7.93
N ASP A 35 -14.37 -2.10 -7.56
CA ASP A 35 -14.75 -2.19 -6.14
C ASP A 35 -14.48 -3.59 -5.56
N LEU A 36 -13.42 -3.68 -4.75
CA LEU A 36 -13.04 -4.90 -4.05
C LEU A 36 -14.07 -5.32 -3.00
N ALA A 37 -14.70 -4.37 -2.29
CA ALA A 37 -15.65 -4.69 -1.23
C ALA A 37 -16.86 -5.42 -1.81
N LEU A 38 -17.45 -4.86 -2.88
CA LEU A 38 -18.59 -5.48 -3.57
C LEU A 38 -18.23 -6.87 -4.12
N LYS A 39 -17.01 -7.07 -4.63
CA LYS A 39 -16.55 -8.38 -5.11
C LYS A 39 -16.47 -9.40 -3.97
N TRP A 40 -15.91 -9.04 -2.83
CA TRP A 40 -15.82 -9.93 -1.66
C TRP A 40 -17.20 -10.25 -1.08
N GLU A 41 -18.09 -9.26 -0.99
CA GLU A 41 -19.48 -9.45 -0.58
C GLU A 41 -20.21 -10.41 -1.52
N ALA A 42 -20.01 -10.30 -2.83
CA ALA A 42 -20.55 -11.23 -3.81
C ALA A 42 -20.04 -12.68 -3.62
N PHE A 43 -18.87 -12.86 -3.02
CA PHE A 43 -18.35 -14.17 -2.60
C PHE A 43 -18.87 -14.64 -1.22
N GLY A 44 -19.76 -13.87 -0.57
CA GLY A 44 -20.37 -14.19 0.72
C GLY A 44 -19.52 -13.83 1.94
N TRP A 45 -18.59 -12.88 1.81
CA TRP A 45 -17.76 -12.40 2.90
C TRP A 45 -18.36 -11.14 3.53
N ASN A 46 -18.03 -10.86 4.80
CA ASN A 46 -18.12 -9.50 5.31
C ASN A 46 -16.97 -8.67 4.73
N ALA A 47 -17.24 -7.45 4.29
CA ALA A 47 -16.20 -6.52 3.84
C ALA A 47 -16.10 -5.31 4.78
N VAL A 48 -14.88 -4.99 5.22
CA VAL A 48 -14.57 -3.81 6.03
C VAL A 48 -13.46 -3.05 5.33
N ARG A 49 -13.75 -1.83 4.85
CA ARG A 49 -12.77 -0.97 4.18
C ARG A 49 -12.33 0.15 5.12
N VAL A 50 -11.01 0.38 5.21
CA VAL A 50 -10.42 1.37 6.12
C VAL A 50 -9.17 2.01 5.52
N ASN A 51 -8.77 3.18 6.04
CA ASN A 51 -7.43 3.69 5.81
C ASN A 51 -6.40 2.76 6.47
N GLY A 52 -5.60 2.07 5.65
CA GLY A 52 -4.60 1.12 6.08
C GLY A 52 -3.36 1.73 6.73
N ASN A 53 -3.14 3.04 6.56
CA ASN A 53 -2.04 3.75 7.22
C ASN A 53 -2.44 4.34 8.58
N ASP A 54 -3.68 4.10 9.04
CA ASP A 54 -4.19 4.54 10.34
C ASP A 54 -4.38 3.34 11.28
N HIS A 55 -3.45 3.21 12.24
CA HIS A 55 -3.49 2.13 13.23
C HIS A 55 -4.77 2.11 14.08
N GLY A 56 -5.39 3.26 14.33
CA GLY A 56 -6.66 3.35 15.04
C GLY A 56 -7.81 2.74 14.25
N GLN A 57 -7.86 3.03 12.95
CA GLN A 57 -8.85 2.43 12.05
C GLN A 57 -8.63 0.94 11.85
N LEU A 58 -7.37 0.50 11.70
CA LEU A 58 -7.04 -0.94 11.65
C LEU A 58 -7.50 -1.66 12.92
N LYS A 59 -7.18 -1.12 14.10
CA LYS A 59 -7.62 -1.69 15.38
C LYS A 59 -9.15 -1.81 15.44
N HIS A 60 -9.86 -0.76 15.03
CA HIS A 60 -11.33 -0.79 14.99
C HIS A 60 -11.85 -1.82 13.98
N ALA A 61 -11.21 -1.98 12.81
CA ALA A 61 -11.58 -2.97 11.82
C ALA A 61 -11.45 -4.41 12.35
N PHE A 62 -10.38 -4.72 13.09
CA PHE A 62 -10.22 -6.03 13.73
C PHE A 62 -11.27 -6.28 14.82
N GLN A 63 -11.55 -5.29 15.67
CA GLN A 63 -12.64 -5.38 16.66
C GLN A 63 -14.00 -5.61 16.00
N LYS A 64 -14.25 -4.93 14.87
CA LYS A 64 -15.46 -5.13 14.08
C LYS A 64 -15.50 -6.54 13.48
N ALA A 65 -14.39 -7.06 12.96
CA ALA A 65 -14.31 -8.42 12.44
C ALA A 65 -14.60 -9.48 13.52
N GLU A 66 -14.12 -9.28 14.76
CA GLU A 66 -14.45 -10.13 15.91
C GLU A 66 -15.96 -10.11 16.22
N GLY A 67 -16.58 -8.93 16.22
CA GLY A 67 -18.04 -8.81 16.41
C GLY A 67 -18.83 -9.51 15.30
N LEU A 68 -18.44 -9.30 14.04
CA LEU A 68 -19.06 -9.94 12.87
C LEU A 68 -18.93 -11.47 12.90
N ALA A 69 -17.84 -12.00 13.46
CA ALA A 69 -17.66 -13.44 13.61
C ALA A 69 -18.70 -14.10 14.53
N MET A 70 -19.34 -13.33 15.42
CA MET A 70 -20.37 -13.81 16.35
C MET A 70 -21.79 -13.77 15.75
N GLU A 71 -21.97 -13.22 14.55
CA GLU A 71 -23.26 -13.18 13.86
C GLU A 71 -23.67 -14.57 13.33
N GLU A 72 -24.98 -14.85 13.28
CA GLU A 72 -25.54 -16.14 12.81
C GLU A 72 -25.17 -16.49 11.36
N GLY A 73 -24.76 -15.51 10.56
CA GLY A 73 -24.32 -15.72 9.18
C GLY A 73 -23.01 -16.51 9.06
N HIS A 74 -22.20 -16.56 10.13
CA HIS A 74 -20.90 -17.23 10.18
C HIS A 74 -20.02 -16.96 8.94
N ARG A 75 -20.00 -15.71 8.48
CA ARG A 75 -19.24 -15.31 7.29
C ARG A 75 -17.78 -15.04 7.65
N PRO A 76 -16.81 -15.45 6.81
CA PRO A 76 -15.45 -14.95 6.92
C PRO A 76 -15.42 -13.43 6.65
N THR A 77 -14.39 -12.74 7.16
CA THR A 77 -14.28 -11.27 7.03
C THR A 77 -13.03 -10.89 6.24
N VAL A 78 -13.18 -9.95 5.30
CA VAL A 78 -12.05 -9.28 4.65
C VAL A 78 -11.94 -7.85 5.16
N ILE A 79 -10.74 -7.45 5.52
CA ILE A 79 -10.36 -6.07 5.78
C ILE A 79 -9.60 -5.58 4.55
N ILE A 80 -10.17 -4.60 3.85
CA ILE A 80 -9.53 -3.93 2.71
C ILE A 80 -8.86 -2.69 3.27
N ALA A 81 -7.54 -2.73 3.35
CA ALA A 81 -6.72 -1.65 3.87
C ALA A 81 -6.23 -0.78 2.71
N ASP A 82 -6.78 0.42 2.56
CA ASP A 82 -6.31 1.39 1.57
C ASP A 82 -4.98 1.98 2.06
N THR A 83 -3.87 1.58 1.45
CA THR A 83 -2.51 1.92 1.89
C THR A 83 -1.80 2.76 0.85
N ILE A 84 -0.68 3.36 1.25
CA ILE A 84 0.25 4.02 0.33
C ILE A 84 1.48 3.13 0.25
N LYS A 85 1.82 2.64 -0.94
CA LYS A 85 3.05 1.87 -1.10
C LYS A 85 4.25 2.78 -0.82
N GLY A 86 5.13 2.37 0.09
CA GLY A 86 6.27 3.18 0.53
C GLY A 86 5.91 4.27 1.55
N CYS A 87 4.71 4.22 2.16
CA CYS A 87 4.26 5.21 3.15
C CYS A 87 5.34 5.56 4.19
N GLY A 88 5.56 6.85 4.41
CA GLY A 88 6.55 7.37 5.36
C GLY A 88 7.93 7.64 4.76
N ILE A 89 8.22 7.11 3.56
CA ILE A 89 9.47 7.37 2.84
C ILE A 89 9.13 8.11 1.55
N ARG A 90 9.22 9.45 1.60
CA ARG A 90 8.69 10.34 0.55
C ARG A 90 9.14 10.02 -0.88
N PHE A 91 10.39 9.58 -1.09
CA PHE A 91 10.89 9.24 -2.42
C PHE A 91 10.47 7.83 -2.89
N MET A 92 9.89 7.02 -2.00
CA MET A 92 9.32 5.71 -2.32
C MET A 92 7.80 5.73 -2.46
N GLU A 93 7.14 6.74 -1.90
CA GLU A 93 5.68 6.86 -1.95
C GLU A 93 5.19 6.93 -3.39
N ASN A 94 4.23 6.05 -3.71
CA ASN A 94 3.57 5.99 -5.01
C ASN A 94 4.50 5.81 -6.21
N ASP A 95 5.59 5.07 -6.03
CA ASP A 95 6.58 4.83 -7.06
C ASP A 95 6.79 3.33 -7.33
N ILE A 96 6.59 2.94 -8.59
CA ILE A 96 6.69 1.56 -9.09
C ILE A 96 8.12 1.01 -8.98
N LEU A 97 9.15 1.87 -9.03
CA LEU A 97 10.55 1.47 -8.90
C LEU A 97 10.78 0.61 -7.67
N TRP A 98 10.19 1.01 -6.55
CA TRP A 98 10.34 0.36 -5.24
C TRP A 98 9.50 -0.92 -5.10
N HIS A 99 8.82 -1.36 -6.17
CA HIS A 99 8.31 -2.72 -6.25
C HIS A 99 9.43 -3.76 -6.38
N TYR A 100 10.52 -3.43 -7.10
CA TYR A 100 11.62 -4.37 -7.38
C TYR A 100 12.97 -3.93 -6.83
N ARG A 101 13.07 -2.67 -6.42
CA ARG A 101 14.29 -2.08 -5.88
C ARG A 101 14.21 -1.97 -4.37
N PHE A 102 15.35 -2.12 -3.72
CA PHE A 102 15.55 -1.79 -2.32
C PHE A 102 16.49 -0.58 -2.23
N PRO A 103 16.42 0.23 -1.16
CA PRO A 103 17.31 1.38 -1.00
C PRO A 103 18.74 0.88 -0.85
N HIS A 104 19.64 1.37 -1.71
CA HIS A 104 21.05 1.02 -1.64
C HIS A 104 21.76 1.89 -0.60
N ASP A 105 22.97 1.48 -0.21
CA ASP A 105 23.84 2.25 0.67
C ASP A 105 24.03 3.68 0.14
N GLY A 106 24.16 4.63 1.05
CA GLY A 106 24.23 6.06 0.74
C GLY A 106 22.88 6.74 0.96
N TRP A 107 22.56 7.72 0.11
CA TRP A 107 21.45 8.65 0.40
C TRP A 107 20.09 7.96 0.49
N GLU A 108 19.85 6.88 -0.26
CA GLU A 108 18.57 6.17 -0.26
C GLU A 108 18.31 5.53 1.10
N TYR A 109 19.26 4.72 1.58
CA TYR A 109 19.17 4.10 2.90
C TYR A 109 19.17 5.15 4.01
N ASP A 110 20.11 6.09 3.98
CA ASP A 110 20.28 7.10 5.02
C ASP A 110 19.03 7.98 5.17
N MET A 111 18.44 8.39 4.05
CA MET A 111 17.23 9.19 4.04
C MET A 111 16.01 8.37 4.49
N ALA A 112 15.88 7.11 4.06
CA ALA A 112 14.79 6.23 4.50
C ALA A 112 14.81 6.07 6.02
N VAL A 113 15.97 5.73 6.59
CA VAL A 113 16.16 5.62 8.04
C VAL A 113 15.85 6.95 8.73
N THR A 114 16.40 8.06 8.23
CA THR A 114 16.17 9.40 8.79
C THR A 114 14.69 9.79 8.80
N LEU A 115 13.94 9.45 7.75
CA LEU A 115 12.51 9.72 7.67
C LEU A 115 11.69 8.84 8.63
N LEU A 116 12.02 7.54 8.73
CA LEU A 116 11.34 6.64 9.65
C LEU A 116 11.61 7.01 11.12
N HIS A 117 12.83 7.39 11.46
CA HIS A 117 13.19 7.86 12.81
C HIS A 117 12.35 9.06 13.26
N LYS A 118 12.05 9.99 12.35
CA LYS A 118 11.19 11.16 12.65
C LYS A 118 9.75 10.79 13.00
N CYS A 119 9.28 9.65 12.50
CA CYS A 119 7.91 9.17 12.70
C CYS A 119 7.85 7.98 13.66
N MET A 120 8.97 7.61 14.28
CA MET A 120 9.06 6.44 15.17
C MET A 120 8.20 6.65 16.42
N PRO A 121 7.31 5.70 16.77
CA PRO A 121 6.50 5.82 17.97
C PRO A 121 7.36 5.81 19.25
N GLU A 122 6.88 6.49 20.28
CA GLU A 122 7.55 6.50 21.59
C GLU A 122 7.68 5.08 22.16
N GLY A 123 8.86 4.77 22.71
CA GLY A 123 9.16 3.45 23.29
C GLY A 123 9.47 2.35 22.27
N VAL A 124 9.45 2.65 20.97
CA VAL A 124 9.96 1.76 19.91
C VAL A 124 11.42 2.10 19.67
N GLY A 125 12.28 1.10 19.73
CA GLY A 125 13.69 1.22 19.37
C GLY A 125 13.96 0.58 18.01
N ASP A 126 14.80 1.22 17.21
CA ASP A 126 15.35 0.62 16.00
C ASP A 126 16.55 -0.29 16.38
N PRO A 127 16.48 -1.61 16.14
CA PRO A 127 17.56 -2.52 16.49
C PRO A 127 18.80 -2.39 15.58
N TYR A 128 18.69 -1.72 14.44
CA TYR A 128 19.77 -1.59 13.46
C TYR A 128 20.45 -0.22 13.53
N THR A 129 19.65 0.85 13.66
CA THR A 129 20.15 2.22 13.78
C THR A 129 19.51 2.93 14.98
N PRO A 130 19.81 2.52 16.23
CA PRO A 130 19.11 3.03 17.42
C PRO A 130 19.23 4.54 17.61
N ASP A 131 20.35 5.12 17.20
CA ASP A 131 20.63 6.56 17.27
C ASP A 131 20.37 7.29 15.94
N GLY A 132 19.77 6.59 14.95
CA GLY A 132 19.63 7.07 13.58
C GLY A 132 20.95 7.12 12.81
N ILE A 133 20.97 7.91 11.73
CA ILE A 133 22.17 8.17 10.93
C ILE A 133 22.70 9.57 11.31
N PRO A 134 23.92 9.69 11.89
CA PRO A 134 24.44 10.98 12.35
C PRO A 134 24.64 12.01 11.23
N ASP A 135 25.18 11.58 10.09
CA ASP A 135 25.48 12.43 8.93
C ASP A 135 24.90 11.78 7.66
N PRO A 136 23.57 11.84 7.45
CA PRO A 136 22.93 11.13 6.35
C PRO A 136 23.36 11.72 5.00
N ALA A 137 23.73 10.85 4.07
CA ALA A 137 23.97 11.26 2.70
C ALA A 137 22.69 11.88 2.09
N VAL A 138 22.89 12.91 1.27
CA VAL A 138 21.79 13.63 0.60
C VAL A 138 21.77 13.27 -0.89
N PRO A 139 20.58 13.21 -1.50
CA PRO A 139 20.49 13.00 -2.93
C PRO A 139 21.11 14.16 -3.71
N SER A 140 21.75 13.82 -4.81
CA SER A 140 22.28 14.68 -5.84
C SER A 140 21.28 14.89 -6.99
N GLU A 141 21.54 15.86 -7.86
CA GLU A 141 20.67 16.13 -9.03
C GLU A 141 20.60 14.97 -10.03
N GLY A 142 21.58 14.05 -10.02
CA GLY A 142 21.62 12.89 -10.91
C GLY A 142 20.87 11.67 -10.38
N ASP A 143 20.36 11.73 -9.15
CA ASP A 143 19.67 10.61 -8.54
C ASP A 143 18.26 10.41 -9.10
N ASP A 144 17.82 9.16 -9.12
CA ASP A 144 16.59 8.70 -9.77
C ASP A 144 15.34 9.01 -8.94
N ILE A 145 15.15 10.28 -8.58
CA ILE A 145 14.03 10.78 -7.78
C ILE A 145 13.04 11.52 -8.68
N GLY A 146 11.76 11.16 -8.58
CA GLY A 146 10.69 11.87 -9.30
C GLY A 146 10.58 11.49 -10.78
N ASN A 147 11.38 10.52 -11.24
CA ASN A 147 11.27 9.94 -12.58
C ASN A 147 10.13 8.93 -12.63
N ASP A 148 9.36 8.89 -13.72
CA ASP A 148 8.24 7.97 -13.88
C ASP A 148 8.74 6.58 -14.31
N HIS A 149 8.68 5.60 -13.40
CA HIS A 149 9.09 4.21 -13.67
C HIS A 149 7.94 3.29 -14.10
N THR A 150 6.80 3.86 -14.48
CA THR A 150 5.69 3.06 -14.99
C THR A 150 5.99 2.47 -16.37
N PHE A 151 5.40 1.32 -16.67
CA PHE A 151 5.50 0.65 -17.97
C PHE A 151 5.05 1.56 -19.12
N SER A 152 4.01 2.36 -18.90
CA SER A 152 3.49 3.31 -19.88
C SER A 152 4.46 4.44 -20.22
N TYR A 153 5.44 4.73 -19.35
CA TYR A 153 6.50 5.69 -19.60
C TYR A 153 7.73 5.03 -20.25
N GLY A 154 8.18 3.89 -19.72
CA GLY A 154 9.39 3.20 -20.16
C GLY A 154 9.25 2.49 -21.51
N TRP A 155 8.05 2.06 -21.86
CA TRP A 155 7.69 1.53 -23.16
C TRP A 155 6.73 2.54 -23.80
N LYS A 156 6.92 2.93 -25.07
CA LYS A 156 6.06 3.91 -25.78
C LYS A 156 5.02 3.25 -26.71
N PRO A 157 4.16 2.32 -26.25
CA PRO A 157 3.06 1.84 -27.06
C PRO A 157 1.95 2.91 -27.09
N SER A 158 1.47 3.22 -28.29
CA SER A 158 0.45 4.27 -28.47
C SER A 158 -0.93 3.95 -27.88
N TYR A 159 -1.16 2.72 -27.40
CA TYR A 159 -2.46 2.27 -26.87
C TYR A 159 -2.55 2.37 -25.33
N PRO A 160 -1.68 1.73 -24.52
CA PRO A 160 -1.66 1.90 -23.06
C PRO A 160 -1.52 3.34 -22.60
N GLU A 161 -0.68 4.15 -23.26
CA GLU A 161 -0.48 5.56 -22.90
C GLU A 161 -1.78 6.37 -22.98
N LYS A 162 -2.59 6.15 -24.03
CA LYS A 162 -3.89 6.82 -24.20
C LYS A 162 -4.96 6.37 -23.21
N MET A 163 -4.75 5.24 -22.55
CA MET A 163 -5.69 4.65 -21.59
C MET A 163 -5.31 4.95 -20.14
N ARG A 164 -4.23 5.72 -19.90
CA ARG A 164 -3.78 6.12 -18.56
C ARG A 164 -4.90 6.89 -17.85
N ARG A 165 -5.26 6.44 -16.65
CA ARG A 165 -6.31 7.01 -15.79
C ARG A 165 -5.74 7.70 -14.55
N VAL A 166 -4.48 7.43 -14.23
CA VAL A 166 -3.80 7.93 -13.03
C VAL A 166 -2.62 8.82 -13.43
N GLU A 167 -2.68 10.07 -13.01
CA GLU A 167 -1.59 11.06 -13.11
C GLU A 167 -0.88 11.23 -11.76
N ALA A 168 -0.54 10.12 -11.09
CA ALA A 168 0.28 10.17 -9.88
C ALA A 168 1.76 10.33 -10.29
N LYS A 169 2.38 11.42 -9.85
CA LYS A 169 3.83 11.61 -10.00
C LYS A 169 4.56 10.90 -8.84
N PRO A 170 5.68 10.22 -9.09
CA PRO A 170 6.49 9.62 -8.03
C PRO A 170 6.80 10.63 -6.91
N GLY A 171 6.65 10.19 -5.66
CA GLY A 171 6.94 11.01 -4.47
C GLY A 171 5.93 12.12 -4.17
N THR A 172 4.77 12.17 -4.83
CA THR A 172 3.64 12.99 -4.36
C THR A 172 2.90 12.27 -3.24
N GLY A 173 3.08 12.76 -2.02
CA GLY A 173 2.29 12.31 -0.88
C GLY A 173 0.83 12.73 -1.00
N GLY A 174 -0.09 11.89 -0.50
CA GLY A 174 -1.47 12.27 -0.21
C GLY A 174 -2.52 12.09 -1.31
N HIS A 175 -2.23 11.40 -2.42
CA HIS A 175 -3.29 11.03 -3.37
C HIS A 175 -3.95 9.72 -2.98
N ILE A 176 -5.16 9.82 -2.43
CA ILE A 176 -6.12 8.71 -2.45
C ILE A 176 -6.65 8.67 -3.88
N HIS A 177 -6.46 7.55 -4.57
CA HIS A 177 -7.02 7.35 -5.91
C HIS A 177 -8.53 7.54 -5.85
N GLY A 178 -9.04 8.52 -6.60
CA GLY A 178 -10.47 8.74 -6.75
C GLY A 178 -11.09 7.51 -7.40
N VAL A 179 -12.09 6.94 -6.72
CA VAL A 179 -12.92 5.83 -7.22
C VAL A 179 -13.63 6.22 -8.51
#